data_AF-A0A183EAK3-F1
#
_entry.id   AF-A0A183EAK3-F1
#
_cell.length_a   1.000
_cell.length_b   1.000
_cell.length_c   1.000
_cell.angle_alpha   90.00
_cell.angle_beta   90.00
_cell.angle_gamma   90.00
#
_symmetry.space_group_name_H-M   'P 1'
#
loop_
_entity.id
_entity.type
_entity.pdbx_description
1 polymer ?
#
loop_
_entity_poly.entity_id
_entity_poly.type
_entity_poly.pdbx_seq_one_letter_code
_entity_poly.pdbx_strand_id
1 'polypeptide(L)'
;MSDDVPVDANENCPGVASEQAGKVSSCAGCPNQAACASGEARKPDPDLEAIADRLRAVKHKILIVSGKGGVGKSAVATNLARALAADDTVQVGLLDVDICGPSQARMLGVEQESVHESADGWCPIAVKDNLVVMSIAFLLQNRNEAVIWRGARKNALIKQFLKVFPLIFFPFVMRESRPRP
;
A
#
# COMPACT_ATOMS: atom_id res chain seq x y z
N MET A 1 -15.61 -11.84 14.18
CA MET A 1 -14.51 -12.76 14.55
C MET A 1 -13.28 -11.90 14.63
N SER A 2 -12.55 -11.95 15.74
CA SER A 2 -11.34 -11.15 15.95
C SER A 2 -10.28 -11.51 14.90
N ASP A 3 -9.83 -10.52 14.13
CA ASP A 3 -8.80 -10.66 13.08
C ASP A 3 -7.42 -11.09 13.63
N ASP A 4 -7.29 -11.25 14.94
CA ASP A 4 -6.04 -11.56 15.65
C ASP A 4 -5.72 -13.06 15.73
N VAL A 5 -6.59 -13.94 15.24
CA VAL A 5 -6.33 -15.38 15.19
C VAL A 5 -5.98 -15.78 13.75
N PRO A 6 -4.73 -16.21 13.47
CA PRO A 6 -4.33 -16.69 12.15
C PRO A 6 -5.21 -17.84 11.66
N VAL A 7 -5.43 -17.91 10.35
CA VAL A 7 -6.26 -18.95 9.70
C VAL A 7 -5.71 -20.37 9.87
N ASP A 8 -4.41 -20.49 10.14
CA ASP A 8 -3.66 -21.72 10.39
C ASP A 8 -3.36 -21.93 11.89
N ALA A 9 -4.00 -21.17 12.78
CA ALA A 9 -3.84 -21.32 14.21
C ALA A 9 -4.53 -22.58 14.73
N ASN A 10 -4.07 -23.08 15.88
CA ASN A 10 -4.76 -24.17 16.57
C ASN A 10 -6.09 -23.71 17.16
N GLU A 11 -6.98 -24.68 17.45
CA GLU A 11 -8.36 -24.42 17.89
C GLU A 11 -8.48 -23.55 19.16
N ASN A 12 -7.42 -23.48 19.97
CA ASN A 12 -7.39 -22.74 21.23
C ASN A 12 -6.38 -21.58 21.24
N CYS A 13 -6.09 -21.01 20.06
CA CYS A 13 -5.21 -19.86 19.97
C CYS A 13 -5.84 -18.64 20.68
N PRO A 14 -5.15 -18.03 21.65
CA PRO A 14 -5.68 -16.85 22.36
C PRO A 14 -5.71 -15.59 21.49
N GLY A 15 -5.17 -15.64 20.26
CA GLY A 15 -4.97 -14.50 19.36
C GLY A 15 -3.64 -13.77 19.62
N VAL A 16 -3.03 -13.23 18.56
CA VAL A 16 -1.69 -12.60 18.61
C VAL A 16 -1.67 -11.27 19.37
N ALA A 17 -2.82 -10.61 19.48
CA ALA A 17 -2.99 -9.37 20.24
C ALA A 17 -3.34 -9.60 21.73
N SER A 18 -3.52 -10.84 22.17
CA SER A 18 -3.86 -11.17 23.56
C SER A 18 -2.66 -11.07 24.50
N GLU A 19 -2.88 -10.68 25.76
CA GLU A 19 -1.84 -10.72 26.81
C GLU A 19 -1.35 -12.12 27.11
N GLN A 20 -2.17 -13.10 26.76
CA GLN A 20 -1.94 -14.52 26.95
C GLN A 20 -1.20 -15.17 25.77
N ALA A 21 -0.99 -14.44 24.67
CA ALA A 21 -0.28 -14.92 23.49
C ALA A 21 1.14 -15.36 23.85
N GLY A 22 1.51 -16.59 23.45
CA GLY A 22 2.81 -17.19 23.76
C GLY A 22 2.98 -17.68 25.21
N LYS A 23 2.01 -17.43 26.10
CA LYS A 23 2.08 -17.76 27.55
C LYS A 23 1.18 -18.91 27.98
N VAL A 24 0.08 -19.17 27.27
CA VAL A 24 -0.85 -20.26 27.59
C VAL A 24 -0.37 -21.60 27.06
N SER A 25 -0.88 -22.69 27.64
CA SER A 25 -0.55 -24.06 27.24
C SER A 25 -0.88 -24.35 25.77
N SER A 26 -1.92 -23.71 25.21
CA SER A 26 -2.25 -23.84 23.79
C SER A 26 -1.18 -23.24 22.87
N CYS A 27 -0.27 -22.39 23.36
CA CYS A 27 0.86 -21.90 22.57
C CYS A 27 2.07 -22.84 22.58
N ALA A 28 2.08 -23.88 23.41
CA ALA A 28 3.20 -24.80 23.52
C ALA A 28 3.44 -25.55 22.20
N GLY A 29 4.66 -25.44 21.66
CA GLY A 29 5.02 -26.04 20.38
C GLY A 29 4.60 -25.23 19.15
N CYS A 30 4.01 -24.05 19.33
CA CYS A 30 3.76 -23.12 18.24
C CYS A 30 5.09 -22.50 17.74
N PRO A 31 5.39 -22.52 16.43
CA PRO A 31 6.60 -21.89 15.88
C PRO A 31 6.75 -20.41 16.23
N ASN A 32 5.62 -19.71 16.46
CA ASN A 32 5.56 -18.30 16.78
C ASN A 32 5.43 -18.01 18.29
N GLN A 33 5.55 -19.01 19.16
CA GLN A 33 5.34 -18.86 20.61
C GLN A 33 6.22 -17.76 21.22
N ALA A 34 7.51 -17.74 20.92
CA ALA A 34 8.45 -16.76 21.46
C ALA A 34 8.14 -15.33 20.97
N ALA A 35 7.77 -15.17 19.69
CA ALA A 35 7.38 -13.88 19.11
C ALA A 35 6.05 -13.36 19.68
N CYS A 36 5.11 -14.26 20.02
CA CYS A 36 3.89 -13.88 20.72
C CYS A 36 4.18 -13.48 22.17
N ALA A 37 5.05 -14.24 22.86
CA ALA A 37 5.41 -14.00 24.25
C ALA A 37 6.20 -12.69 24.45
N SER A 38 6.97 -12.24 23.44
CA SER A 38 7.68 -10.95 23.47
C SER A 38 6.72 -9.75 23.50
N GLY A 39 5.45 -9.95 23.11
CA GLY A 39 4.46 -8.89 23.01
C GLY A 39 4.68 -7.93 21.84
N GLU A 40 5.67 -8.18 20.98
CA GLU A 40 5.92 -7.35 19.80
C GLU A 40 4.75 -7.40 18.81
N ALA A 41 4.11 -8.57 18.66
CA ALA A 41 2.92 -8.72 17.83
C ALA A 41 1.70 -7.93 18.33
N ARG A 42 1.71 -7.51 19.60
CA ARG A 42 0.63 -6.73 20.24
C ARG A 42 0.82 -5.22 20.10
N LYS A 43 2.04 -4.76 19.83
CA LYS A 43 2.29 -3.31 19.71
C LYS A 43 1.58 -2.80 18.46
N PRO A 44 0.73 -1.77 18.56
CA PRO A 44 0.20 -1.11 17.38
C PRO A 44 1.40 -0.62 16.57
N ASP A 45 1.36 -0.91 15.26
CA ASP A 45 2.43 -0.51 14.37
C ASP A 45 2.51 1.03 14.36
N PRO A 46 3.65 1.63 14.78
CA PRO A 46 3.78 3.08 14.86
C PRO A 46 3.59 3.76 13.51
N ASP A 47 3.81 3.04 12.40
CA ASP A 47 3.54 3.55 11.06
C ASP A 47 2.05 3.80 10.82
N LEU A 48 1.14 3.05 11.46
CA LEU A 48 -0.30 3.18 11.24
C LEU A 48 -0.84 4.51 11.76
N GLU A 49 -0.37 4.98 12.91
CA GLU A 49 -0.77 6.28 13.47
C GLU A 49 -0.28 7.43 12.58
N ALA A 50 0.98 7.39 12.16
CA ALA A 50 1.55 8.38 11.24
C ALA A 50 0.84 8.39 9.88
N ILE A 51 0.47 7.21 9.35
CA ILE A 51 -0.31 7.09 8.12
C ILE A 51 -1.72 7.67 8.32
N ALA A 52 -2.39 7.36 9.43
CA ALA A 52 -3.73 7.85 9.72
C ALA A 52 -3.76 9.38 9.80
N ASP A 53 -2.77 9.98 10.46
CA ASP A 53 -2.62 11.43 10.58
C ASP A 53 -2.40 12.09 9.23
N ARG A 54 -1.53 11.53 8.39
CA ARG A 54 -1.33 12.07 7.04
C ARG A 54 -2.57 11.92 6.16
N LEU A 55 -3.24 10.76 6.20
CA LEU A 55 -4.46 10.50 5.42
C LEU A 55 -5.68 11.28 5.92
N ARG A 56 -5.61 11.91 7.10
CA ARG A 56 -6.68 12.73 7.68
C ARG A 56 -7.05 13.92 6.79
N ALA A 57 -6.07 14.52 6.12
CA ALA A 57 -6.28 15.66 5.22
C ALA A 57 -6.96 15.28 3.90
N VAL A 58 -6.92 14.00 3.51
CA VAL A 58 -7.55 13.53 2.26
C VAL A 58 -9.05 13.37 2.45
N LYS A 59 -9.84 14.11 1.67
CA LYS A 59 -11.30 14.09 1.75
C LYS A 59 -11.92 12.78 1.28
N HIS A 60 -11.36 12.17 0.23
CA HIS A 60 -11.92 10.96 -0.38
C HIS A 60 -10.85 9.90 -0.61
N LYS A 61 -11.15 8.63 -0.35
CA LYS A 61 -10.24 7.51 -0.61
C LYS A 61 -11.00 6.43 -1.39
N ILE A 62 -10.52 6.10 -2.57
CA ILE A 62 -11.16 5.23 -3.56
C ILE A 62 -10.24 4.04 -3.87
N LEU A 63 -10.40 2.94 -3.16
CA LEU A 63 -9.60 1.74 -3.43
C LEU A 63 -10.12 0.99 -4.69
N ILE A 64 -9.28 0.79 -5.71
CA ILE A 64 -9.59 0.04 -6.94
C ILE A 64 -8.87 -1.31 -6.93
N VAL A 65 -9.59 -2.38 -6.59
CA VAL A 65 -9.04 -3.74 -6.47
C VAL A 65 -9.75 -4.68 -7.45
N SER A 66 -9.05 -5.73 -7.89
CA SER A 66 -9.65 -6.81 -8.67
C SER A 66 -8.95 -8.12 -8.40
N GLY A 67 -9.76 -9.17 -8.23
CA GLY A 67 -9.30 -10.54 -8.01
C GLY A 67 -8.70 -11.23 -9.24
N LYS A 68 -8.71 -10.59 -10.42
CA LYS A 68 -8.15 -11.16 -11.66
C LYS A 68 -7.20 -10.16 -12.37
N GLY A 69 -6.16 -10.69 -13.02
CA GLY A 69 -5.29 -9.91 -13.90
C GLY A 69 -6.00 -9.55 -15.21
N GLY A 70 -5.59 -8.46 -15.86
CA GLY A 70 -6.06 -8.11 -17.22
C GLY A 70 -7.45 -7.48 -17.34
N VAL A 71 -8.17 -7.23 -16.24
CA VAL A 71 -9.53 -6.64 -16.28
C VAL A 71 -9.57 -5.11 -16.52
N GLY A 72 -8.41 -4.46 -16.73
CA GLY A 72 -8.35 -3.02 -16.97
C GLY A 72 -8.33 -2.13 -15.72
N LYS A 73 -8.01 -2.64 -14.52
CA LYS A 73 -7.89 -1.84 -13.27
C LYS A 73 -7.11 -0.52 -13.46
N SER A 74 -5.94 -0.61 -14.09
CA SER A 74 -5.02 0.50 -14.33
C SER A 74 -5.66 1.57 -15.21
N ALA A 75 -6.35 1.14 -16.28
CA ALA A 75 -7.08 2.03 -17.17
C ALA A 75 -8.21 2.75 -16.43
N VAL A 76 -8.96 2.05 -15.60
CA VAL A 76 -10.02 2.66 -14.77
C VAL A 76 -9.43 3.66 -13.79
N ALA A 77 -8.36 3.29 -13.07
CA ALA A 77 -7.69 4.17 -12.12
C ALA A 77 -7.14 5.45 -12.77
N THR A 78 -6.46 5.30 -13.91
CA THR A 78 -5.90 6.42 -14.67
C THR A 78 -6.98 7.33 -15.23
N ASN A 79 -8.02 6.78 -15.85
CA ASN A 79 -9.10 7.58 -16.42
C ASN A 79 -9.91 8.28 -15.33
N LEU A 80 -10.17 7.62 -14.19
CA LEU A 80 -10.82 8.24 -13.05
C LEU A 80 -9.99 9.42 -12.51
N ALA A 81 -8.68 9.22 -12.30
CA ALA A 81 -7.80 10.27 -11.82
C ALA A 81 -7.76 11.47 -12.78
N ARG A 82 -7.69 11.23 -14.09
CA ARG A 82 -7.75 12.28 -15.12
C ARG A 82 -9.09 13.00 -15.17
N ALA A 83 -10.20 12.26 -15.01
CA ALA A 83 -11.54 12.84 -15.00
C ALA A 83 -11.75 13.75 -13.78
N LEU A 84 -11.23 13.34 -12.61
CA LEU A 84 -11.27 14.15 -11.40
C LEU A 84 -10.37 15.39 -11.53
N ALA A 85 -9.20 15.24 -12.16
CA ALA A 85 -8.27 16.34 -12.42
C ALA A 85 -8.71 17.26 -13.58
N ALA A 86 -9.84 16.98 -14.23
CA ALA A 86 -10.45 17.88 -15.20
C ALA A 86 -11.03 19.13 -14.53
N ASP A 87 -11.38 19.04 -13.25
CA ASP A 87 -11.69 20.19 -12.41
C ASP A 87 -10.39 20.68 -11.73
N ASP A 88 -9.92 21.86 -12.12
CA ASP A 88 -8.67 22.46 -11.60
C ASP A 88 -8.74 22.81 -10.11
N THR A 89 -9.96 22.89 -9.54
CA THR A 89 -10.15 23.10 -8.10
C THR A 89 -10.01 21.81 -7.29
N VAL A 90 -10.10 20.67 -7.96
CA VAL A 90 -9.88 19.34 -7.38
C VAL A 90 -8.45 18.92 -7.64
N GLN A 91 -7.83 18.40 -6.61
CA GLN A 91 -6.44 18.00 -6.67
C GLN A 91 -6.36 16.51 -6.45
N VAL A 92 -5.58 15.78 -7.23
CA VAL A 92 -5.71 14.33 -7.36
C VAL A 92 -4.37 13.66 -7.15
N GLY A 93 -4.36 12.66 -6.26
CA GLY A 93 -3.22 11.79 -6.01
C GLY A 93 -3.50 10.36 -6.47
N LEU A 94 -2.68 9.86 -7.40
CA LEU A 94 -2.76 8.47 -7.86
C LEU A 94 -1.59 7.65 -7.30
N LEU A 95 -1.90 6.64 -6.48
CA LEU A 95 -0.88 5.74 -5.92
C LEU A 95 -0.98 4.33 -6.53
N ASP A 96 0.08 3.92 -7.20
CA ASP A 96 0.19 2.62 -7.84
C ASP A 96 1.13 1.69 -7.05
N VAL A 97 0.52 0.75 -6.31
CA VAL A 97 1.24 -0.24 -5.49
C VAL A 97 1.33 -1.62 -6.17
N ASP A 98 1.12 -1.65 -7.49
CA ASP A 98 1.03 -2.85 -8.31
C ASP A 98 2.09 -2.88 -9.43
N ILE A 99 2.97 -3.88 -9.38
CA ILE A 99 4.12 -4.06 -10.27
C ILE A 99 3.75 -4.88 -11.51
N CYS A 100 2.61 -5.58 -11.50
CA CYS A 100 2.24 -6.50 -12.57
C CYS A 100 1.28 -5.83 -13.56
N GLY A 101 1.83 -5.18 -14.59
CA GLY A 101 1.10 -4.70 -15.77
C GLY A 101 1.74 -3.48 -16.43
N PRO A 102 1.31 -3.09 -17.65
CA PRO A 102 1.78 -1.86 -18.30
C PRO A 102 1.63 -0.69 -17.32
N SER A 103 2.72 0.01 -17.05
CA SER A 103 2.85 0.89 -15.89
C SER A 103 1.85 2.05 -15.95
N GLN A 104 1.31 2.46 -14.80
CA GLN A 104 0.51 3.69 -14.70
C GLN A 104 1.30 4.90 -15.22
N ALA A 105 2.62 4.89 -15.00
CA ALA A 105 3.55 5.86 -15.56
C ALA A 105 3.44 5.95 -17.10
N ARG A 106 3.34 4.82 -17.80
CA ARG A 106 3.14 4.79 -19.26
C ARG A 106 1.78 5.33 -19.68
N MET A 107 0.70 4.96 -18.98
CA MET A 107 -0.64 5.48 -19.31
C MET A 107 -0.77 7.00 -19.08
N LEU A 108 0.05 7.55 -18.19
CA LEU A 108 0.10 8.98 -17.87
C LEU A 108 1.18 9.74 -18.64
N GLY A 109 1.99 9.07 -19.47
CA GLY A 109 3.06 9.69 -20.25
C GLY A 109 4.30 10.10 -19.45
N VAL A 110 4.42 9.66 -18.19
CA VAL A 110 5.54 9.97 -17.28
C VAL A 110 6.46 8.77 -17.08
N GLU A 111 6.53 7.88 -18.08
CA GLU A 111 7.33 6.66 -18.02
C GLU A 111 8.84 6.87 -18.09
N GLN A 112 9.35 8.08 -18.26
CA GLN A 112 10.79 8.36 -18.22
C GLN A 112 11.20 9.03 -16.91
N GLU A 113 10.23 9.41 -16.08
CA GLU A 113 10.48 10.04 -14.80
C GLU A 113 11.01 9.03 -13.78
N SER A 114 11.75 9.56 -12.80
CA SER A 114 12.25 8.85 -11.63
C SER A 114 11.84 9.60 -10.38
N VAL A 115 11.53 8.87 -9.30
CA VAL A 115 11.22 9.51 -8.03
C VAL A 115 12.47 10.20 -7.50
N HIS A 116 12.31 11.47 -7.12
CA HIS A 116 13.35 12.22 -6.43
C HIS A 116 13.13 12.13 -4.92
N GLU A 117 14.24 12.03 -4.19
CA GLU A 117 14.25 12.07 -2.74
C GLU A 117 14.55 13.51 -2.28
N SER A 118 13.69 14.03 -1.41
CA SER A 118 13.84 15.32 -0.73
C SER A 118 14.08 15.10 0.76
N ALA A 119 14.33 16.17 1.51
CA ALA A 119 14.44 16.11 2.97
C ALA A 119 13.16 15.55 3.65
N ASP A 120 12.01 15.72 3.00
CA ASP A 120 10.70 15.22 3.47
C ASP A 120 10.36 13.84 2.87
N GLY A 121 11.28 13.25 2.11
CA GLY A 121 11.19 11.94 1.47
C GLY A 121 10.81 12.00 -0.01
N TRP A 122 10.13 10.97 -0.51
CA TRP A 122 9.87 10.81 -1.95
C TRP A 122 8.87 11.82 -2.51
N CYS A 123 9.30 12.57 -3.52
CA CYS A 123 8.44 13.48 -4.26
C CYS A 123 7.64 12.73 -5.33
N PRO A 124 6.30 12.85 -5.35
CA PRO A 124 5.50 12.30 -6.43
C PRO A 124 5.75 13.07 -7.73
N ILE A 125 5.50 12.40 -8.85
CA ILE A 125 5.70 12.97 -10.17
C ILE A 125 4.44 13.71 -10.60
N ALA A 126 4.58 14.95 -11.04
CA ALA A 126 3.48 15.74 -11.56
C ALA A 126 3.12 15.28 -12.99
N VAL A 127 1.84 15.01 -13.22
CA VAL A 127 1.25 14.76 -14.55
C VAL A 127 0.56 16.03 -15.06
N LYS A 128 -0.04 16.80 -14.14
CA LYS A 128 -0.65 18.12 -14.34
C LYS A 128 -0.48 18.90 -13.03
N ASP A 129 -0.70 20.22 -13.05
CA ASP A 129 -0.65 21.09 -11.87
C ASP A 129 -1.49 20.58 -10.68
N ASN A 130 -2.60 19.89 -10.96
CA ASN A 130 -3.50 19.33 -9.95
C ASN A 130 -3.55 17.79 -9.96
N LEU A 131 -2.62 17.11 -10.64
CA LEU A 131 -2.56 15.64 -10.70
C LEU A 131 -1.13 15.15 -10.50
N VAL A 132 -0.91 14.43 -9.40
CA VAL A 132 0.36 13.80 -9.08
C VAL A 132 0.22 12.28 -9.02
N VAL A 133 1.28 11.58 -9.41
CA VAL A 133 1.35 10.12 -9.41
C VAL A 133 2.57 9.62 -8.67
N MET A 134 2.39 8.55 -7.91
CA MET A 134 3.47 7.77 -7.34
C MET A 134 3.26 6.30 -7.70
N SER A 135 4.30 5.63 -8.17
CA SER A 135 4.27 4.24 -8.57
C SER A 135 5.57 3.56 -8.18
N ILE A 136 5.49 2.28 -7.81
CA ILE A 136 6.69 1.44 -7.61
C ILE A 136 7.53 1.38 -8.89
N ALA A 137 6.92 1.53 -10.07
CA ALA A 137 7.65 1.52 -11.34
C ALA A 137 8.75 2.59 -11.42
N PHE A 138 8.65 3.68 -10.65
CA PHE A 138 9.68 4.72 -10.59
C PHE A 138 10.89 4.35 -9.72
N LEU A 139 10.75 3.32 -8.87
CA LEU A 139 11.82 2.83 -7.99
C LEU A 139 12.61 1.68 -8.62
N LEU A 140 12.15 1.15 -9.77
CA LEU A 140 12.80 0.04 -10.46
C LEU A 140 13.83 0.56 -11.46
N GLN A 141 15.06 0.04 -11.40
CA GLN A 141 16.12 0.34 -12.36
C GLN A 141 15.79 -0.20 -13.76
N ASN A 142 15.12 -1.36 -13.82
CA ASN A 142 14.69 -1.98 -15.06
C ASN A 142 13.16 -2.14 -15.09
N ARG A 143 12.51 -1.42 -16.01
CA ARG A 143 11.05 -1.33 -16.13
C ARG A 143 10.40 -2.61 -16.68
N ASN A 144 11.20 -3.52 -17.24
CA ASN A 144 10.74 -4.82 -17.74
C ASN A 144 10.89 -5.95 -16.70
N GLU A 145 11.45 -5.64 -15.52
CA GLU A 145 11.67 -6.63 -14.49
C GLU A 145 10.43 -6.77 -13.61
N ALA A 146 9.74 -7.91 -13.75
CA ALA A 146 8.64 -8.26 -12.87
C ALA A 146 9.20 -8.66 -11.50
N VAL A 147 9.35 -7.70 -10.60
CA VAL A 147 9.80 -7.98 -9.24
C VAL A 147 8.65 -8.56 -8.43
N ILE A 148 8.83 -9.75 -7.85
CA ILE A 148 7.86 -10.36 -6.94
C ILE A 148 8.15 -9.88 -5.52
N TRP A 149 7.33 -8.98 -5.01
CA TRP A 149 7.45 -8.48 -3.63
C TRP A 149 6.58 -9.33 -2.71
N ARG A 150 7.20 -10.04 -1.77
CA ARG A 150 6.49 -10.87 -0.78
C ARG A 150 6.01 -10.02 0.40
N GLY A 151 4.86 -10.42 0.98
CA GLY A 151 4.05 -9.73 2.01
C GLY A 151 4.72 -8.63 2.81
N ALA A 152 5.72 -8.95 3.63
CA ALA A 152 6.39 -7.96 4.49
C ALA A 152 7.03 -6.80 3.71
N ARG A 153 7.69 -7.08 2.58
CA ARG A 153 8.37 -6.06 1.75
C ARG A 153 7.37 -5.18 1.02
N LYS A 154 6.27 -5.76 0.55
CA LYS A 154 5.16 -5.02 -0.08
C LYS A 154 4.48 -4.12 0.93
N ASN A 155 4.18 -4.63 2.12
CA ASN A 155 3.54 -3.85 3.19
C ASN A 155 4.43 -2.71 3.67
N ALA A 156 5.74 -2.96 3.83
CA ALA A 156 6.70 -1.90 4.18
C ALA A 156 6.73 -0.79 3.12
N LEU A 157 6.73 -1.13 1.83
CA LEU A 157 6.66 -0.14 0.76
C LEU A 157 5.35 0.63 0.75
N ILE A 158 4.21 -0.04 0.90
CA ILE A 158 2.90 0.63 0.93
C ILE A 158 2.85 1.61 2.10
N LYS A 159 3.30 1.19 3.28
CA LYS A 159 3.42 2.07 4.45
C LYS A 159 4.34 3.24 4.16
N GLN A 160 5.50 3.00 3.54
CA GLN A 160 6.40 4.07 3.15
C GLN A 160 5.68 5.05 2.21
N PHE A 161 5.05 4.60 1.12
CA PHE A 161 4.31 5.50 0.23
C PHE A 161 3.25 6.32 0.96
N LEU A 162 2.44 5.70 1.82
CA LEU A 162 1.43 6.41 2.61
C LEU A 162 2.05 7.40 3.62
N LYS A 163 3.30 7.14 4.05
CA LYS A 163 4.09 8.01 4.91
C LYS A 163 4.90 9.08 4.18
N VAL A 164 5.07 9.05 2.86
CA VAL A 164 5.83 10.10 2.14
C VAL A 164 5.00 10.86 1.14
N PHE A 165 3.94 10.27 0.61
CA PHE A 165 3.08 10.93 -0.36
C PHE A 165 2.54 12.22 0.28
N PRO A 166 2.81 13.40 -0.30
CA PRO A 166 2.33 14.67 0.22
C PRO A 166 0.81 14.69 0.07
N LEU A 167 0.12 14.50 1.18
CA LEU A 167 -1.33 14.30 1.26
C LEU A 167 -2.12 15.61 1.33
N ILE A 168 -1.57 16.69 0.77
CA ILE A 168 -2.23 18.00 0.71
C ILE A 168 -3.42 17.98 -0.27
N PHE A 169 -3.63 16.90 -1.03
CA PHE A 169 -4.55 16.91 -2.17
C PHE A 169 -5.32 15.59 -2.38
N PHE A 170 -6.55 15.69 -2.92
CA PHE A 170 -7.74 14.81 -2.77
C PHE A 170 -7.65 13.35 -3.37
N PRO A 171 -8.68 12.77 -4.06
CA PRO A 171 -9.10 11.37 -3.90
C PRO A 171 -8.02 10.33 -4.16
N PHE A 172 -7.77 9.48 -3.15
CA PHE A 172 -6.70 8.49 -3.16
C PHE A 172 -7.13 7.19 -3.86
N VAL A 173 -6.51 6.84 -5.00
CA VAL A 173 -6.74 5.52 -5.64
C VAL A 173 -5.62 4.55 -5.35
N MET A 174 -5.94 3.44 -4.66
CA MET A 174 -4.99 2.34 -4.39
C MET A 174 -5.36 1.11 -5.22
N ARG A 175 -4.35 0.39 -5.72
CA ARG A 175 -4.51 -0.79 -6.58
C ARG A 175 -3.72 -1.98 -6.05
N GLU A 176 -4.38 -3.11 -5.84
CA GLU A 176 -3.72 -4.37 -5.53
C GLU A 176 -3.94 -5.42 -6.63
N SER A 177 -2.87 -6.02 -7.16
CA SER A 177 -2.95 -7.28 -7.90
C SER A 177 -2.47 -8.46 -7.06
N ARG A 178 -3.04 -9.62 -7.37
CA ARG A 178 -2.45 -10.93 -7.04
C ARG A 178 -1.50 -11.36 -8.16
N PRO A 179 -0.43 -12.11 -7.83
CA PRO A 179 0.36 -12.81 -8.84
C PRO A 179 -0.56 -13.73 -9.68
N ARG A 180 -0.25 -13.87 -10.98
CA ARG A 180 -0.87 -14.91 -11.80
C ARG A 180 -0.48 -16.28 -11.21
N PRO A 181 -1.42 -17.23 -11.09
CA PRO A 181 -1.09 -18.59 -10.69
C PRO A 181 -0.10 -19.24 -11.65
#